data_AF-A0A8W8KMR7-F1
#
_entry.id   AF-A0A8W8KMR7-F1
#
_cell.length_a   1.000
_cell.length_b   1.000
_cell.length_c   1.000
_cell.angle_alpha   90.00
_cell.angle_beta   90.00
_cell.angle_gamma   90.00
#
_symmetry.space_group_name_H-M   'P 1'
#
loop_
_entity.id
_entity.type
_entity.pdbx_description
1 polymer ?
#
loop_
_entity_poly.entity_id
_entity_poly.type
_entity_poly.pdbx_seq_one_letter_code
_entity_poly.pdbx_strand_id
1 'polypeptide(L)'
;MPIIVWFLTTSVVVRADKSVFNIRLVPYSTSENNEVCGLNDVEQLGDIQKTIKHLQSLSKHCESTHAAFEKRIRKLEETIRQEKRSHIDQLHKDHIKYRTILNQIKTSNARLDSLEQYVASLQSENSKLNAKLVFVKEKCVSQQSKHSTISGMLDSTRKVVTVLNLTVTTLSEGLESNKKDVFSLKSTMKETLGSLGGDVVLLKSQNSSLNEGLVSLNGVMNSLQSQHSALKENFTRQSESTEVRTETLNKNYQKMQSTLSETQTKYEKERVNASEKIAKIKKKLENGEMIFVVLSFAFVFWVAFSKMKSVNLTNPSKERTSVIQSKVIQAEPAKECFHETTSIAHSKKSNISTCMVRKRKSMENSIGVVSFSRSGSDVHKELIESVRTLTKLSKEIHICHSVVTRAEDVCKIPPSKIVFVFVDANKRHIILEDPNQEIGGFRGQTVDAIKEMGCDVFVVYVRDKALDDGSLYHPRLTSIQRHHTLTSLSDTNRVLSLNTTFSEYQRDFLVKELQNTFNCSKTGII
;
A
#
# COMPACT_ATOMS: atom_id res chain seq x y z
N MET A 1 11.19 79.70 -16.90
CA MET A 1 11.58 80.93 -17.62
C MET A 1 10.44 81.93 -17.47
N PRO A 2 10.66 83.16 -16.97
CA PRO A 2 9.66 84.22 -16.97
C PRO A 2 9.79 85.06 -18.24
N ILE A 3 8.71 85.18 -19.03
CA ILE A 3 8.63 86.15 -20.13
C ILE A 3 8.02 87.43 -19.57
N ILE A 4 8.84 88.46 -19.38
CA ILE A 4 8.39 89.79 -18.94
C ILE A 4 7.92 90.55 -20.18
N VAL A 5 6.60 90.72 -20.33
CA VAL A 5 6.02 91.53 -21.40
C VAL A 5 5.85 92.97 -20.91
N TRP A 6 6.75 93.85 -21.34
CA TRP A 6 6.57 95.30 -21.23
C TRP A 6 5.49 95.77 -22.21
N PHE A 7 4.44 96.43 -21.71
CA PHE A 7 3.52 97.23 -22.53
C PHE A 7 3.88 98.71 -22.40
N LEU A 8 4.53 99.28 -23.42
CA LEU A 8 4.67 100.73 -23.52
C LEU A 8 3.31 101.36 -23.86
N THR A 9 2.81 102.24 -22.99
CA THR A 9 1.61 103.04 -23.24
C THR A 9 1.97 104.35 -23.95
N THR A 10 2.18 104.30 -25.27
CA THR A 10 2.39 105.49 -26.12
C THR A 10 1.08 106.25 -26.35
N SER A 11 0.72 107.10 -25.38
CA SER A 11 -0.43 108.01 -25.50
C SER A 11 -0.10 109.16 -26.46
N VAL A 12 -0.50 109.03 -27.73
CA VAL A 12 -0.37 110.11 -28.73
C VAL A 12 -1.40 111.20 -28.44
N VAL A 13 -0.97 112.25 -27.73
CA VAL A 13 -1.78 113.45 -27.49
C VAL A 13 -1.77 114.33 -28.74
N VAL A 14 -2.78 114.20 -29.59
CA VAL A 14 -3.02 115.13 -30.70
C VAL A 14 -3.57 116.44 -30.14
N ARG A 15 -2.68 117.39 -29.80
CA ARG A 15 -3.06 118.76 -29.45
C ARG A 15 -3.50 119.48 -30.71
N ALA A 16 -4.82 119.64 -30.90
CA ALA A 16 -5.37 120.50 -31.94
C ALA A 16 -5.30 121.97 -31.48
N ASP A 17 -4.37 122.73 -32.04
CA ASP A 17 -4.27 124.17 -31.76
C ASP A 17 -5.45 124.94 -32.36
N LYS A 18 -6.13 125.72 -31.51
CA LYS A 18 -7.19 126.66 -31.94
C LYS A 18 -6.58 127.97 -32.40
N SER A 19 -6.16 128.03 -33.66
CA SER A 19 -5.84 129.29 -34.34
C SER A 19 -7.10 130.12 -34.55
N VAL A 20 -7.38 131.05 -33.62
CA VAL A 20 -8.54 131.95 -33.70
C VAL A 20 -8.30 133.00 -34.79
N PHE A 21 -8.92 132.81 -35.96
CA PHE A 21 -8.96 133.80 -37.04
C PHE A 21 -9.80 135.02 -36.65
N ASN A 22 -9.17 135.97 -35.96
CA ASN A 22 -9.84 137.14 -35.39
C ASN A 22 -9.77 138.32 -36.38
N ILE A 23 -10.65 138.33 -37.39
CA ILE A 23 -10.71 139.39 -38.41
C ILE A 23 -11.27 140.68 -37.79
N ARG A 24 -10.36 141.58 -37.41
CA ARG A 24 -10.71 142.85 -36.75
C ARG A 24 -10.86 143.98 -37.77
N LEU A 25 -12.09 144.21 -38.22
CA LEU A 25 -12.44 145.41 -39.01
C LEU A 25 -12.25 146.68 -38.16
N VAL A 26 -11.43 147.61 -38.66
CA VAL A 26 -11.17 148.95 -38.10
C VAL A 26 -11.09 149.90 -39.31
N PRO A 27 -11.72 151.09 -39.29
CA PRO A 27 -12.03 151.81 -40.54
C PRO A 27 -10.85 152.60 -41.12
N TYR A 28 -10.89 152.76 -42.45
CA TYR A 28 -10.07 153.74 -43.17
C TYR A 28 -10.53 155.17 -42.85
N SER A 29 -9.56 156.04 -42.52
CA SER A 29 -9.71 157.50 -42.61
C SER A 29 -9.13 158.00 -43.94
N THR A 30 -9.83 158.94 -44.58
CA THR A 30 -9.49 159.45 -45.92
C THR A 30 -8.21 160.28 -45.96
N SER A 31 -7.38 160.05 -46.98
CA SER A 31 -6.46 161.06 -47.52
C SER A 31 -6.31 160.85 -49.03
N GLU A 32 -6.35 161.96 -49.76
CA GLU A 32 -6.48 162.09 -51.21
C GLU A 32 -5.50 161.26 -52.06
N ASN A 33 -6.00 160.70 -53.16
CA ASN A 33 -5.53 161.05 -54.50
C ASN A 33 -6.60 160.70 -55.54
N ASN A 34 -6.68 161.48 -56.63
CA ASN A 34 -7.67 161.31 -57.69
C ASN A 34 -7.25 160.23 -58.69
N GLU A 35 -8.18 159.36 -59.08
CA GLU A 35 -8.36 159.01 -60.50
C GLU A 35 -9.79 158.52 -60.76
N VAL A 36 -10.31 158.76 -61.97
CA VAL A 36 -11.74 158.60 -62.29
C VAL A 36 -11.95 157.47 -63.30
N CYS A 37 -12.52 156.36 -62.81
CA CYS A 37 -13.23 155.31 -63.54
C CYS A 37 -14.16 154.59 -62.54
N GLY A 38 -15.32 154.04 -62.90
CA GLY A 38 -15.97 154.02 -64.21
C GLY A 38 -16.57 152.64 -64.52
N LEU A 39 -17.88 152.48 -64.25
CA LEU A 39 -18.75 151.32 -64.58
C LEU A 39 -18.63 150.06 -63.67
N ASN A 40 -19.75 149.31 -63.63
CA ASN A 40 -19.95 147.93 -63.15
C ASN A 40 -20.14 147.60 -61.64
N ASP A 41 -20.36 148.57 -60.74
CA ASP A 41 -20.55 148.29 -59.30
C ASP A 41 -21.73 147.32 -58.97
N VAL A 42 -22.87 147.44 -59.66
CA VAL A 42 -24.10 146.70 -59.31
C VAL A 42 -24.03 145.22 -59.67
N GLU A 43 -23.42 144.89 -60.81
CA GLU A 43 -23.30 143.50 -61.29
C GLU A 43 -22.27 142.72 -60.46
N GLN A 44 -21.14 143.36 -60.12
CA GLN A 44 -20.14 142.81 -59.21
C GLN A 44 -20.71 142.56 -57.81
N LEU A 45 -21.56 143.48 -57.27
CA LEU A 45 -22.24 143.26 -55.99
C LEU A 45 -23.12 142.00 -56.00
N GLY A 46 -23.79 141.72 -57.12
CA GLY A 46 -24.65 140.54 -57.30
C GLY A 46 -23.87 139.23 -57.22
N ASP A 47 -22.77 139.11 -57.96
CA ASP A 47 -21.92 137.91 -57.93
C ASP A 47 -21.14 137.77 -56.61
N ILE A 48 -20.76 138.87 -55.95
CA ILE A 48 -20.22 138.84 -54.58
C ILE A 48 -21.27 138.28 -53.62
N GLN A 49 -22.52 138.75 -53.66
CA GLN A 49 -23.58 138.27 -52.76
C GLN A 49 -23.95 136.79 -53.02
N LYS A 50 -23.91 136.35 -54.27
CA LYS A 50 -24.08 134.94 -54.69
C LYS A 50 -22.92 134.06 -54.19
N THR A 51 -21.69 134.56 -54.27
CA THR A 51 -20.49 133.89 -53.74
C THR A 51 -20.55 133.76 -52.21
N ILE A 52 -20.98 134.80 -51.49
CA ILE A 52 -21.20 134.76 -50.04
C ILE A 52 -22.24 133.69 -49.67
N LYS A 53 -23.38 133.62 -50.37
CA LYS A 53 -24.40 132.58 -50.15
C LYS A 53 -23.85 131.16 -50.39
N HIS A 54 -23.02 130.97 -51.43
CA HIS A 54 -22.36 129.70 -51.68
C HIS A 54 -21.38 129.32 -50.56
N LEU A 55 -20.53 130.25 -50.11
CA LEU A 55 -19.60 130.03 -49.01
C LEU A 55 -20.30 129.74 -47.68
N GLN A 56 -21.42 130.40 -47.38
CA GLN A 56 -22.27 130.09 -46.22
C GLN A 56 -22.87 128.68 -46.30
N SER A 57 -23.34 128.27 -47.48
CA SER A 57 -23.84 126.90 -47.70
C SER A 57 -22.74 125.85 -47.54
N LEU A 58 -21.54 126.13 -48.04
CA LEU A 58 -20.38 125.24 -47.92
C LEU A 58 -19.86 125.15 -46.48
N SER A 59 -19.81 126.26 -45.76
CA SER A 59 -19.51 126.32 -44.32
C SER A 59 -20.48 125.46 -43.52
N LYS A 60 -21.79 125.62 -43.72
CA LYS A 60 -22.84 124.82 -43.07
C LYS A 60 -22.75 123.33 -43.41
N HIS A 61 -22.34 122.99 -44.63
CA HIS A 61 -22.07 121.60 -45.02
C HIS A 61 -20.82 121.03 -44.33
N CYS A 62 -19.76 121.83 -44.18
CA CYS A 62 -18.55 121.48 -43.44
C CYS A 62 -18.85 121.23 -41.94
N GLU A 63 -19.63 122.11 -41.30
CA GLU A 63 -20.10 121.93 -39.92
C GLU A 63 -20.93 120.64 -39.77
N SER A 64 -21.88 120.41 -40.68
CA SER A 64 -22.73 119.21 -40.66
C SER A 64 -21.95 117.91 -40.88
N THR A 65 -20.91 117.92 -41.71
CA THR A 65 -20.06 116.75 -41.94
C THR A 65 -19.09 116.54 -40.77
N HIS A 66 -18.51 117.61 -40.20
CA HIS A 66 -17.69 117.54 -39.00
C HIS A 66 -18.45 116.96 -37.80
N ALA A 67 -19.69 117.44 -37.54
CA ALA A 67 -20.55 116.89 -36.50
C ALA A 67 -20.91 115.40 -36.74
N ALA A 68 -21.07 114.99 -38.00
CA ALA A 68 -21.27 113.58 -38.35
C ALA A 68 -20.00 112.73 -38.13
N PHE A 69 -18.82 113.28 -38.37
CA PHE A 69 -17.53 112.63 -38.06
C PHE A 69 -17.31 112.51 -36.54
N GLU A 70 -17.55 113.56 -35.74
CA GLU A 70 -17.50 113.45 -34.28
C GLU A 70 -18.44 112.35 -33.78
N LYS A 71 -19.68 112.28 -34.26
CA LYS A 71 -20.64 111.25 -33.87
C LYS A 71 -20.17 109.83 -34.23
N ARG A 72 -19.43 109.66 -35.33
CA ARG A 72 -18.77 108.40 -35.70
C ARG A 72 -17.59 108.08 -34.78
N ILE A 73 -16.74 109.06 -34.46
CA ILE A 73 -15.60 108.91 -33.54
C ILE A 73 -16.08 108.49 -32.15
N ARG A 74 -17.03 109.23 -31.56
CA ARG A 74 -17.60 108.91 -30.24
C ARG A 74 -18.21 107.50 -30.19
N LYS A 75 -18.86 107.05 -31.29
CA LYS A 75 -19.40 105.68 -31.39
C LYS A 75 -18.29 104.63 -31.47
N LEU A 76 -17.25 104.87 -32.28
CA LEU A 76 -16.09 103.96 -32.42
C LEU A 76 -15.33 103.84 -31.09
N GLU A 77 -15.10 104.94 -30.38
CA GLU A 77 -14.50 104.94 -29.05
C GLU A 77 -15.29 104.06 -28.07
N GLU A 78 -16.62 104.16 -28.04
CA GLU A 78 -17.42 103.38 -27.09
C GLU A 78 -17.43 101.89 -27.43
N THR A 79 -17.45 101.53 -28.72
CA THR A 79 -17.20 100.13 -29.15
C THR A 79 -15.85 99.65 -28.63
N ILE A 80 -14.77 100.42 -28.81
CA ILE A 80 -13.43 100.08 -28.35
C ILE A 80 -13.37 99.96 -26.81
N ARG A 81 -14.08 100.83 -26.06
CA ARG A 81 -14.19 100.70 -24.59
C ARG A 81 -14.95 99.43 -24.19
N GLN A 82 -16.05 99.12 -24.88
CA GLN A 82 -16.88 97.93 -24.59
C GLN A 82 -16.12 96.64 -24.89
N GLU A 83 -15.45 96.55 -26.04
CA GLU A 83 -14.63 95.40 -26.45
C GLU A 83 -13.45 95.20 -25.48
N LYS A 84 -12.72 96.26 -25.13
CA LYS A 84 -11.64 96.19 -24.13
C LYS A 84 -12.13 95.70 -22.76
N ARG A 85 -13.26 96.21 -22.27
CA ARG A 85 -13.88 95.74 -21.00
C ARG A 85 -14.23 94.25 -21.10
N SER A 86 -14.93 93.84 -22.16
CA SER A 86 -15.31 92.45 -22.38
C SER A 86 -14.11 91.50 -22.48
N HIS A 87 -13.00 91.93 -23.08
CA HIS A 87 -11.77 91.13 -23.16
C HIS A 87 -11.07 91.02 -21.81
N ILE A 88 -10.99 92.10 -21.03
CA ILE A 88 -10.45 92.10 -19.67
C ILE A 88 -11.28 91.19 -18.74
N ASP A 89 -12.61 91.28 -18.80
CA ASP A 89 -13.51 90.43 -18.01
C ASP A 89 -13.35 88.95 -18.35
N GLN A 90 -13.16 88.62 -19.63
CA GLN A 90 -12.91 87.26 -20.08
C GLN A 90 -11.54 86.74 -19.59
N LEU A 91 -10.49 87.54 -19.76
CA LEU A 91 -9.13 87.19 -19.33
C LEU A 91 -9.05 87.03 -17.80
N HIS A 92 -9.81 87.82 -17.04
CA HIS A 92 -9.95 87.67 -15.59
C HIS A 92 -10.67 86.36 -15.20
N LYS A 93 -11.78 86.01 -15.87
CA LYS A 93 -12.48 84.73 -15.67
C LYS A 93 -11.56 83.54 -15.95
N ASP A 94 -10.79 83.59 -17.04
CA ASP A 94 -9.89 82.50 -17.41
C ASP A 94 -8.68 82.40 -16.47
N HIS A 95 -8.13 83.52 -16.00
CA HIS A 95 -7.12 83.53 -14.93
C HIS A 95 -7.63 82.87 -13.63
N ILE A 96 -8.89 83.09 -13.24
CA ILE A 96 -9.51 82.38 -12.09
C ILE A 96 -9.59 80.87 -12.36
N LYS A 97 -10.00 80.43 -13.56
CA LYS A 97 -10.01 79.00 -13.93
C LYS A 97 -8.60 78.38 -13.82
N TYR A 98 -7.59 79.01 -14.41
CA TYR A 98 -6.21 78.53 -14.35
C TYR A 98 -5.66 78.46 -12.92
N ARG A 99 -5.99 79.43 -12.06
CA ARG A 99 -5.60 79.40 -10.65
C ARG A 99 -6.27 78.25 -9.88
N THR A 100 -7.53 77.94 -10.18
CA THR A 100 -8.25 76.79 -9.61
C THR A 100 -7.63 75.46 -10.05
N ILE A 101 -7.35 75.30 -11.35
CA ILE A 101 -6.69 74.11 -11.91
C ILE A 101 -5.30 73.92 -11.29
N LEU A 102 -4.50 74.99 -11.16
CA LEU A 102 -3.17 74.94 -10.55
C LEU A 102 -3.22 74.47 -9.08
N ASN A 103 -4.25 74.88 -8.32
CA ASN A 103 -4.45 74.40 -6.96
C ASN A 103 -4.85 72.91 -6.93
N GLN A 104 -5.74 72.46 -7.83
CA GLN A 104 -6.11 71.05 -7.95
C GLN A 104 -4.92 70.15 -8.32
N ILE A 105 -4.02 70.62 -9.20
CA ILE A 105 -2.77 69.94 -9.54
C ILE A 105 -1.88 69.81 -8.29
N LYS A 106 -1.68 70.90 -7.52
CA LYS A 106 -0.89 70.86 -6.27
C LYS A 106 -1.45 69.85 -5.25
N THR A 107 -2.77 69.82 -5.06
CA THR A 107 -3.43 68.84 -4.19
C THR A 107 -3.29 67.41 -4.73
N SER A 108 -3.27 67.23 -6.05
CA SER A 108 -3.08 65.90 -6.67
C SER A 108 -1.65 65.40 -6.49
N ASN A 109 -0.64 66.27 -6.66
CA ASN A 109 0.76 65.92 -6.43
C ASN A 109 1.01 65.51 -4.98
N ALA A 110 0.52 66.29 -4.00
CA ALA A 110 0.63 65.93 -2.58
C ALA A 110 -0.02 64.57 -2.23
N ARG A 111 -1.03 64.14 -3.01
CA ARG A 111 -1.63 62.80 -2.89
C ARG A 111 -0.79 61.71 -3.57
N LEU A 112 -0.04 62.02 -4.63
CA LEU A 112 0.93 61.12 -5.23
C LEU A 112 2.13 60.90 -4.29
N ASP A 113 2.69 61.97 -3.71
CA ASP A 113 3.79 61.89 -2.73
C ASP A 113 3.43 60.95 -1.56
N SER A 114 2.19 61.08 -1.04
CA SER A 114 1.65 60.19 0.00
C SER A 114 1.40 58.75 -0.47
N LEU A 115 1.10 58.54 -1.75
CA LEU A 115 0.91 57.20 -2.34
C LEU A 115 2.25 56.50 -2.51
N GLU A 116 3.30 57.20 -2.95
CA GLU A 116 4.65 56.68 -3.10
C GLU A 116 5.22 56.22 -1.74
N GLN A 117 5.02 57.00 -0.68
CA GLN A 117 5.39 56.59 0.69
C GLN A 117 4.66 55.32 1.14
N TYR A 118 3.36 55.19 0.81
CA TYR A 118 2.59 53.99 1.13
C TYR A 118 3.07 52.76 0.33
N VAL A 119 3.39 52.93 -0.96
CA VAL A 119 3.97 51.86 -1.81
C VAL A 119 5.34 51.42 -1.27
N ALA A 120 6.20 52.35 -0.85
CA ALA A 120 7.49 52.03 -0.24
C ALA A 120 7.33 51.24 1.08
N SER A 121 6.32 51.59 1.90
CA SER A 121 5.96 50.83 3.10
C SER A 121 5.54 49.39 2.76
N LEU A 122 4.64 49.21 1.79
CA LEU A 122 4.21 47.89 1.31
C LEU A 122 5.36 47.07 0.72
N GLN A 123 6.32 47.69 0.03
CA GLN A 123 7.52 47.01 -0.46
C GLN A 123 8.42 46.54 0.70
N SER A 124 8.57 47.34 1.76
CA SER A 124 9.28 46.95 2.99
C SER A 124 8.60 45.78 3.69
N GLU A 125 7.27 45.79 3.79
CA GLU A 125 6.50 44.70 4.41
C GLU A 125 6.54 43.40 3.59
N ASN A 126 6.33 43.47 2.27
CA ASN A 126 6.48 42.31 1.39
C ASN A 126 7.89 41.70 1.46
N SER A 127 8.93 42.52 1.60
CA SER A 127 10.31 42.04 1.79
C SER A 127 10.46 41.26 3.11
N LYS A 128 9.87 41.75 4.21
CA LYS A 128 9.85 41.07 5.52
C LYS A 128 9.03 39.77 5.48
N LEU A 129 7.91 39.75 4.76
CA LEU A 129 7.08 38.56 4.57
C LEU A 129 7.80 37.50 3.73
N ASN A 130 8.49 37.89 2.65
CA ASN A 130 9.28 36.98 1.82
C ASN A 130 10.43 36.33 2.61
N ALA A 131 11.14 37.10 3.45
CA ALA A 131 12.18 36.56 4.34
C ALA A 131 11.61 35.52 5.33
N LYS A 132 10.43 35.78 5.93
CA LYS A 132 9.71 34.79 6.76
C LYS A 132 9.32 33.54 5.97
N LEU A 133 8.85 33.70 4.72
CA LEU A 133 8.44 32.60 3.85
C LEU A 133 9.62 31.68 3.49
N VAL A 134 10.80 32.23 3.21
CA VAL A 134 12.03 31.46 2.96
C VAL A 134 12.41 30.62 4.19
N PHE A 135 12.44 31.23 5.38
CA PHE A 135 12.74 30.53 6.64
C PHE A 135 11.73 29.41 6.97
N VAL A 136 10.44 29.63 6.70
CA VAL A 136 9.40 28.59 6.85
C VAL A 136 9.61 27.45 5.85
N LYS A 137 9.97 27.77 4.60
CA LYS A 137 10.27 26.78 3.55
C LYS A 137 11.48 25.91 3.91
N GLU A 138 12.55 26.50 4.43
CA GLU A 138 13.74 25.77 4.93
C GLU A 138 13.39 24.84 6.10
N LYS A 139 12.61 25.32 7.07
CA LYS A 139 12.08 24.47 8.16
C LYS A 139 11.23 23.32 7.65
N CYS A 140 10.37 23.56 6.67
CA CYS A 140 9.53 22.52 6.06
C CYS A 140 10.38 21.43 5.39
N VAL A 141 11.41 21.80 4.62
CA VAL A 141 12.38 20.84 4.03
C VAL A 141 13.12 20.06 5.12
N SER A 142 13.53 20.71 6.22
CA SER A 142 14.17 20.07 7.37
C SER A 142 13.24 19.11 8.13
N GLN A 143 11.93 19.36 8.15
CA GLN A 143 10.94 18.43 8.70
C GLN A 143 10.64 17.27 7.74
N GLN A 144 10.59 17.53 6.43
CA GLN A 144 10.36 16.52 5.40
C GLN A 144 11.46 15.45 5.38
N SER A 145 12.73 15.85 5.50
CA SER A 145 13.85 14.89 5.59
C SER A 145 13.77 14.04 6.88
N LYS A 146 13.49 14.66 8.03
CA LYS A 146 13.25 13.94 9.30
C LYS A 146 12.10 12.94 9.20
N HIS A 147 10.99 13.32 8.56
CA HIS A 147 9.86 12.41 8.33
C HIS A 147 10.26 11.23 7.44
N SER A 148 11.07 11.45 6.40
CA SER A 148 11.63 10.37 5.58
C SER A 148 12.53 9.42 6.38
N THR A 149 13.36 9.93 7.30
CA THR A 149 14.16 9.09 8.21
C THR A 149 13.27 8.27 9.15
N ILE A 150 12.26 8.89 9.76
CA ILE A 150 11.30 8.21 10.65
C ILE A 150 10.53 7.11 9.91
N SER A 151 10.11 7.36 8.67
CA SER A 151 9.43 6.34 7.84
C SER A 151 10.34 5.14 7.57
N GLY A 152 11.60 5.37 7.20
CA GLY A 152 12.57 4.29 6.99
C GLY A 152 12.89 3.49 8.26
N MET A 153 12.95 4.16 9.41
CA MET A 153 13.04 3.49 10.71
C MET A 153 11.79 2.65 11.01
N LEU A 154 10.60 3.19 10.79
CA LEU A 154 9.32 2.49 11.03
C LEU A 154 9.16 1.24 10.16
N ASP A 155 9.53 1.29 8.88
CA ASP A 155 9.52 0.10 8.00
C ASP A 155 10.57 -0.95 8.42
N SER A 156 11.72 -0.51 8.94
CA SER A 156 12.72 -1.42 9.53
C SER A 156 12.18 -2.09 10.81
N THR A 157 11.60 -1.32 11.73
CA THR A 157 10.93 -1.83 12.94
C THR A 157 9.80 -2.79 12.59
N ARG A 158 8.97 -2.47 11.57
CA ARG A 158 7.89 -3.36 11.10
C ARG A 158 8.45 -4.71 10.63
N LYS A 159 9.55 -4.73 9.87
CA LYS A 159 10.22 -5.97 9.44
C LYS A 159 10.72 -6.78 10.64
N VAL A 160 11.38 -6.15 11.61
CA VAL A 160 11.83 -6.81 12.85
C VAL A 160 10.64 -7.41 13.61
N VAL A 161 9.53 -6.68 13.76
CA VAL A 161 8.32 -7.18 14.43
C VAL A 161 7.71 -8.37 13.68
N THR A 162 7.67 -8.37 12.33
CA THR A 162 7.18 -9.53 11.57
C THR A 162 8.07 -10.78 11.74
N VAL A 163 9.39 -10.62 11.78
CA VAL A 163 10.33 -11.73 12.04
C VAL A 163 10.21 -12.24 13.48
N LEU A 164 10.04 -11.33 14.45
CA LEU A 164 9.82 -11.69 15.85
C LEU A 164 8.52 -12.49 16.01
N ASN A 165 7.43 -12.05 15.36
CA ASN A 165 6.14 -12.74 15.43
C ASN A 165 6.20 -14.15 14.81
N LEU A 166 6.88 -14.31 13.65
CA LEU A 166 7.14 -15.63 13.06
C LEU A 166 7.95 -16.53 13.99
N THR A 167 9.00 -15.98 14.62
CA THR A 167 9.81 -16.71 15.60
C THR A 167 8.98 -17.18 16.79
N VAL A 168 8.09 -16.33 17.31
CA VAL A 168 7.18 -16.65 18.41
C VAL A 168 6.19 -17.76 18.02
N THR A 169 5.63 -17.73 16.80
CA THR A 169 4.74 -18.81 16.33
C THR A 169 5.45 -20.15 16.24
N THR A 170 6.66 -20.20 15.65
CA THR A 170 7.44 -21.45 15.55
C THR A 170 7.89 -21.98 16.92
N LEU A 171 8.23 -21.09 17.87
CA LEU A 171 8.51 -21.49 19.26
C LEU A 171 7.25 -22.04 19.96
N SER A 172 6.07 -21.50 19.69
CA SER A 172 4.80 -22.01 20.23
C SER A 172 4.44 -23.39 19.66
N GLU A 173 4.67 -23.61 18.37
CA GLU A 173 4.47 -24.91 17.71
C GLU A 173 5.45 -25.96 18.27
N GLY A 174 6.73 -25.61 18.41
CA GLY A 174 7.74 -26.46 19.02
C GLY A 174 7.45 -26.79 20.49
N LEU A 175 6.88 -25.85 21.26
CA LEU A 175 6.46 -26.08 22.64
C LEU A 175 5.31 -27.09 22.73
N GLU A 176 4.29 -26.99 21.87
CA GLU A 176 3.19 -27.95 21.83
C GLU A 176 3.63 -29.34 21.33
N SER A 177 4.63 -29.42 20.43
CA SER A 177 5.27 -30.71 20.09
C SER A 177 6.00 -31.30 21.29
N ASN A 178 6.91 -30.56 21.92
CA ASN A 178 7.66 -31.03 23.10
C ASN A 178 6.72 -31.48 24.24
N LYS A 179 5.61 -30.77 24.44
CA LYS A 179 4.54 -31.11 25.38
C LYS A 179 3.88 -32.46 25.02
N LYS A 180 3.55 -32.70 23.75
CA LYS A 180 3.04 -33.99 23.25
C LYS A 180 4.06 -35.12 23.47
N ASP A 181 5.34 -34.85 23.23
CA ASP A 181 6.41 -35.84 23.39
C ASP A 181 6.70 -36.16 24.88
N VAL A 182 6.56 -35.18 25.77
CA VAL A 182 6.56 -35.40 27.23
C VAL A 182 5.35 -36.24 27.66
N PHE A 183 4.17 -36.05 27.08
CA PHE A 183 3.02 -36.91 27.34
C PHE A 183 3.20 -38.34 26.83
N SER A 184 3.76 -38.53 25.63
CA SER A 184 3.99 -39.87 25.07
C SER A 184 5.06 -40.64 25.86
N LEU A 185 6.16 -39.97 26.24
CA LEU A 185 7.18 -40.50 27.14
C LEU A 185 6.61 -40.85 28.53
N LYS A 186 5.68 -40.05 29.05
CA LYS A 186 4.99 -40.34 30.31
C LYS A 186 4.09 -41.58 30.21
N SER A 187 3.44 -41.83 29.08
CA SER A 187 2.69 -43.09 28.87
C SER A 187 3.61 -44.30 28.74
N THR A 188 4.65 -44.25 27.91
CA THR A 188 5.56 -45.39 27.73
C THR A 188 6.34 -45.72 29.01
N MET A 189 6.77 -44.71 29.77
CA MET A 189 7.41 -44.94 31.08
C MET A 189 6.44 -45.52 32.12
N LYS A 190 5.14 -45.23 32.03
CA LYS A 190 4.11 -45.88 32.87
C LYS A 190 3.92 -47.35 32.48
N GLU A 191 3.92 -47.67 31.19
CA GLU A 191 3.80 -49.04 30.68
C GLU A 191 5.03 -49.88 31.03
N THR A 192 6.24 -49.36 30.87
CA THR A 192 7.47 -50.08 31.25
C THR A 192 7.60 -50.28 32.75
N LEU A 193 7.21 -49.30 33.59
CA LEU A 193 7.09 -49.49 35.04
C LEU A 193 6.01 -50.52 35.41
N GLY A 194 4.91 -50.59 34.64
CA GLY A 194 3.87 -51.60 34.79
C GLY A 194 4.37 -53.01 34.48
N SER A 195 5.05 -53.20 33.34
CA SER A 195 5.70 -54.46 32.99
C SER A 195 6.71 -54.86 34.06
N LEU A 196 7.65 -53.98 34.38
CA LEU A 196 8.71 -54.24 35.35
C LEU A 196 8.16 -54.59 36.75
N GLY A 197 7.02 -54.00 37.14
CA GLY A 197 6.30 -54.39 38.35
C GLY A 197 5.76 -55.83 38.28
N GLY A 198 5.20 -56.24 37.14
CA GLY A 198 4.81 -57.63 36.87
C GLY A 198 5.99 -58.59 36.84
N ASP A 199 7.09 -58.20 36.18
CA ASP A 199 8.33 -58.97 36.08
C ASP A 199 8.97 -59.18 37.47
N VAL A 200 8.95 -58.16 38.35
CA VAL A 200 9.39 -58.25 39.75
C VAL A 200 8.49 -59.18 40.58
N VAL A 201 7.17 -59.20 40.34
CA VAL A 201 6.25 -60.16 40.99
C VAL A 201 6.52 -61.59 40.50
N LEU A 202 6.74 -61.79 39.20
CA LEU A 202 7.13 -63.07 38.63
C LEU A 202 8.46 -63.57 39.20
N LEU A 203 9.51 -62.74 39.16
CA LEU A 203 10.82 -63.05 39.76
C LEU A 203 10.70 -63.39 41.25
N LYS A 204 9.88 -62.67 42.01
CA LYS A 204 9.63 -62.97 43.43
C LYS A 204 8.99 -64.36 43.59
N SER A 205 7.99 -64.71 42.78
CA SER A 205 7.35 -66.03 42.81
C SER A 205 8.30 -67.16 42.39
N GLN A 206 9.15 -66.94 41.37
CA GLN A 206 10.18 -67.89 40.95
C GLN A 206 11.22 -68.11 42.04
N ASN A 207 11.64 -67.04 42.73
CA ASN A 207 12.61 -67.14 43.82
C ASN A 207 12.01 -67.85 45.06
N SER A 208 10.71 -67.69 45.34
CA SER A 208 10.00 -68.50 46.33
C SER A 208 9.98 -69.99 45.95
N SER A 209 9.63 -70.32 44.71
CA SER A 209 9.60 -71.72 44.23
C SER A 209 11.00 -72.36 44.18
N LEU A 210 12.03 -71.60 43.80
CA LEU A 210 13.44 -72.03 43.89
C LEU A 210 13.86 -72.31 45.33
N ASN A 211 13.43 -71.49 46.29
CA ASN A 211 13.71 -71.70 47.71
C ASN A 211 13.01 -72.95 48.26
N GLU A 212 11.75 -73.21 47.88
CA GLU A 212 11.04 -74.46 48.19
C GLU A 212 11.74 -75.68 47.58
N GLY A 213 12.16 -75.58 46.31
CA GLY A 213 12.95 -76.61 45.62
C GLY A 213 14.30 -76.88 46.30
N LEU A 214 14.96 -75.84 46.81
CA LEU A 214 16.24 -75.95 47.52
C LEU A 214 16.06 -76.58 48.91
N VAL A 215 14.99 -76.24 49.64
CA VAL A 215 14.60 -76.91 50.88
C VAL A 215 14.30 -78.40 50.64
N SER A 216 13.57 -78.73 49.57
CA SER A 216 13.30 -80.12 49.17
C SER A 216 14.59 -80.88 48.80
N LEU A 217 15.48 -80.25 48.01
CA LEU A 217 16.77 -80.82 47.64
C LEU A 217 17.66 -81.06 48.87
N ASN A 218 17.67 -80.15 49.84
CA ASN A 218 18.36 -80.33 51.11
C ASN A 218 17.77 -81.49 51.93
N GLY A 219 16.44 -81.66 51.93
CA GLY A 219 15.78 -82.83 52.51
C GLY A 219 16.22 -84.15 51.84
N VAL A 220 16.27 -84.19 50.51
CA VAL A 220 16.78 -85.33 49.74
C VAL A 220 18.26 -85.59 50.04
N MET A 221 19.09 -84.56 50.13
CA MET A 221 20.53 -84.73 50.40
C MET A 221 20.79 -85.24 51.83
N ASN A 222 20.04 -84.78 52.82
CA ASN A 222 20.07 -85.33 54.18
C ASN A 222 19.63 -86.81 54.20
N SER A 223 18.58 -87.18 53.45
CA SER A 223 18.16 -88.57 53.29
C SER A 223 19.23 -89.43 52.58
N LEU A 224 19.91 -88.88 51.57
CA LEU A 224 20.98 -89.58 50.84
C LEU A 224 22.23 -89.76 51.72
N GLN A 225 22.55 -88.77 52.56
CA GLN A 225 23.65 -88.85 53.53
C GLN A 225 23.35 -89.85 54.66
N SER A 226 22.08 -89.96 55.08
CA SER A 226 21.60 -91.04 55.96
C SER A 226 21.77 -92.42 55.31
N GLN A 227 21.30 -92.60 54.07
CA GLN A 227 21.46 -93.84 53.31
C GLN A 227 22.94 -94.21 53.12
N HIS A 228 23.80 -93.26 52.76
CA HIS A 228 25.24 -93.48 52.61
C HIS A 228 25.91 -93.88 53.94
N SER A 229 25.45 -93.34 55.07
CA SER A 229 25.94 -93.72 56.40
C SER A 229 25.55 -95.16 56.75
N ALA A 230 24.29 -95.54 56.54
CA ALA A 230 23.83 -96.92 56.75
C ALA A 230 24.48 -97.94 55.78
N LEU A 231 24.71 -97.53 54.53
CA LEU A 231 25.42 -98.36 53.55
C LEU A 231 26.87 -98.59 53.97
N LYS A 232 27.57 -97.56 54.46
CA LYS A 232 28.93 -97.67 55.01
C LYS A 232 29.00 -98.61 56.22
N GLU A 233 28.05 -98.49 57.14
CA GLU A 233 27.95 -99.36 58.33
C GLU A 233 27.76 -100.84 57.94
N ASN A 234 26.87 -101.12 56.97
CA ASN A 234 26.66 -102.46 56.44
C ASN A 234 27.89 -103.00 55.70
N PHE A 235 28.61 -102.17 54.95
CA PHE A 235 29.85 -102.57 54.29
C PHE A 235 30.95 -102.97 55.29
N THR A 236 31.02 -102.27 56.43
CA THR A 236 31.95 -102.60 57.53
C THR A 236 31.64 -104.00 58.11
N ARG A 237 30.38 -104.26 58.47
CA ARG A 237 29.92 -105.58 58.96
C ARG A 237 30.18 -106.71 57.94
N GLN A 238 30.00 -106.42 56.65
CA GLN A 238 30.25 -107.41 55.59
C GLN A 238 31.75 -107.74 55.46
N SER A 239 32.63 -106.74 55.61
CA SER A 239 34.09 -106.94 55.64
C SER A 239 34.50 -107.88 56.77
N GLU A 240 34.10 -107.55 58.01
CA GLU A 240 34.38 -108.36 59.22
C GLU A 240 33.87 -109.80 59.06
N SER A 241 32.67 -109.97 58.51
CA SER A 241 32.10 -111.30 58.23
C SER A 241 32.89 -112.12 57.19
N THR A 242 33.60 -111.48 56.25
CA THR A 242 34.43 -112.20 55.27
C THR A 242 35.77 -112.64 55.85
N GLU A 243 36.34 -111.88 56.78
CA GLU A 243 37.63 -112.16 57.41
C GLU A 243 37.58 -113.37 58.35
N VAL A 244 36.54 -113.46 59.20
CA VAL A 244 36.29 -114.65 60.05
C VAL A 244 36.11 -115.94 59.20
N ARG A 245 35.57 -115.78 57.99
CA ARG A 245 35.26 -116.91 57.10
C ARG A 245 36.49 -117.43 56.34
N THR A 246 37.50 -116.61 56.05
CA THR A 246 38.77 -117.07 55.44
C THR A 246 39.67 -117.76 56.47
N GLU A 247 39.78 -117.22 57.69
CA GLU A 247 40.47 -117.85 58.83
C GLU A 247 39.96 -119.28 59.10
N THR A 248 38.63 -119.45 59.14
CA THR A 248 37.97 -120.73 59.42
C THR A 248 38.24 -121.77 58.32
N LEU A 249 38.34 -121.34 57.06
CA LEU A 249 38.61 -122.23 55.93
C LEU A 249 40.06 -122.76 55.97
N ASN A 250 41.03 -121.89 56.31
CA ASN A 250 42.45 -122.24 56.37
C ASN A 250 42.74 -123.31 57.43
N LYS A 251 42.12 -123.20 58.62
CA LYS A 251 42.25 -124.17 59.72
C LYS A 251 41.74 -125.58 59.34
N ASN A 252 40.72 -125.68 58.48
CA ASN A 252 40.23 -126.96 57.97
C ASN A 252 41.13 -127.59 56.89
N TYR A 253 41.76 -126.78 56.03
CA TYR A 253 42.68 -127.28 54.99
C TYR A 253 43.90 -128.00 55.60
N GLN A 254 44.53 -127.39 56.62
CA GLN A 254 45.63 -127.99 57.39
C GLN A 254 45.24 -129.36 57.99
N LYS A 255 44.06 -129.46 58.59
CA LYS A 255 43.57 -130.67 59.30
C LYS A 255 43.26 -131.84 58.37
N MET A 256 42.92 -131.56 57.12
CA MET A 256 42.74 -132.57 56.06
C MET A 256 44.08 -133.15 55.57
N GLN A 257 45.16 -132.38 55.66
CA GLN A 257 46.46 -132.76 55.13
C GLN A 257 47.19 -133.78 56.03
N SER A 258 47.00 -133.73 57.36
CA SER A 258 47.57 -134.70 58.30
C SER A 258 46.86 -136.06 58.31
N THR A 259 45.55 -136.10 58.06
CA THR A 259 44.77 -137.36 58.03
C THR A 259 45.02 -138.19 56.76
N LEU A 260 45.59 -137.59 55.71
CA LEU A 260 45.92 -138.27 54.46
C LEU A 260 47.21 -139.10 54.56
N SER A 261 48.20 -138.68 55.36
CA SER A 261 49.46 -139.43 55.54
C SER A 261 49.32 -140.62 56.50
N GLU A 262 48.50 -140.48 57.56
CA GLU A 262 48.20 -141.58 58.49
C GLU A 262 47.46 -142.74 57.81
N THR A 263 46.52 -142.44 56.91
CA THR A 263 45.80 -143.47 56.16
C THR A 263 46.68 -144.18 55.13
N GLN A 264 47.63 -143.48 54.51
CA GLN A 264 48.56 -144.04 53.53
C GLN A 264 49.56 -145.04 54.15
N THR A 265 50.07 -144.77 55.36
CA THR A 265 50.98 -145.69 56.07
C THR A 265 50.29 -146.94 56.63
N LYS A 266 48.98 -146.89 56.88
CA LYS A 266 48.17 -148.05 57.31
C LYS A 266 48.00 -149.07 56.17
N TYR A 267 47.75 -148.60 54.94
CA TYR A 267 47.44 -149.46 53.79
C TYR A 267 48.59 -150.41 53.41
N GLU A 268 49.85 -149.96 53.45
CA GLU A 268 51.01 -150.82 53.12
C GLU A 268 51.22 -151.95 54.14
N LYS A 269 50.91 -151.74 55.43
CA LYS A 269 51.01 -152.80 56.45
C LYS A 269 50.00 -153.94 56.23
N GLU A 270 48.80 -153.63 55.77
CA GLU A 270 47.79 -154.65 55.45
C GLU A 270 48.12 -155.40 54.15
N ARG A 271 48.75 -154.70 53.18
CA ARG A 271 49.19 -155.29 51.90
C ARG A 271 50.24 -156.40 52.06
N VAL A 272 51.20 -156.26 52.98
CA VAL A 272 52.21 -157.31 53.25
C VAL A 272 51.61 -158.53 53.96
N ASN A 273 50.62 -158.33 54.84
CA ASN A 273 49.90 -159.42 55.51
C ASN A 273 49.03 -160.23 54.52
N ALA A 274 48.54 -159.59 53.45
CA ALA A 274 47.78 -160.25 52.40
C ALA A 274 48.63 -161.18 51.51
N SER A 275 49.86 -160.80 51.15
CA SER A 275 50.70 -161.61 50.25
C SER A 275 51.15 -162.94 50.88
N GLU A 276 51.44 -162.97 52.18
CA GLU A 276 51.79 -164.20 52.91
C GLU A 276 50.61 -165.21 52.92
N LYS A 277 49.38 -164.71 53.03
CA LYS A 277 48.17 -165.54 52.97
C LYS A 277 47.91 -166.09 51.56
N ILE A 278 48.16 -165.29 50.53
CA ILE A 278 48.05 -165.72 49.12
C ILE A 278 49.05 -166.86 48.81
N ALA A 279 50.27 -166.80 49.35
CA ALA A 279 51.24 -167.89 49.19
C ALA A 279 50.74 -169.23 49.79
N LYS A 280 50.07 -169.20 50.95
CA LYS A 280 49.44 -170.37 51.57
C LYS A 280 48.23 -170.91 50.78
N ILE A 281 47.51 -170.05 50.06
CA ILE A 281 46.38 -170.44 49.19
C ILE A 281 46.87 -171.03 47.86
N LYS A 282 47.92 -170.48 47.24
CA LYS A 282 48.48 -171.05 45.99
C LYS A 282 48.89 -172.52 46.18
N LYS A 283 49.46 -172.86 47.34
CA LYS A 283 49.83 -174.23 47.72
C LYS A 283 48.65 -175.20 47.98
N LYS A 284 47.40 -174.73 47.83
CA LYS A 284 46.19 -175.58 47.78
C LYS A 284 45.51 -175.59 46.40
N LEU A 285 45.81 -174.62 45.53
CA LEU A 285 45.08 -174.42 44.27
C LEU A 285 45.53 -175.37 43.15
N GLU A 286 46.75 -175.92 43.24
CA GLU A 286 47.25 -176.96 42.34
C GLU A 286 46.61 -178.35 42.60
N ASN A 287 45.77 -178.50 43.63
CA ASN A 287 45.02 -179.73 43.95
C ASN A 287 43.58 -179.78 43.38
N GLY A 288 43.11 -178.74 42.66
CA GLY A 288 42.12 -178.90 41.59
C GLY A 288 40.67 -179.30 41.92
N GLU A 289 39.96 -178.59 42.81
CA GLU A 289 38.50 -178.69 42.93
C GLU A 289 37.80 -177.31 42.88
N MET A 290 36.49 -177.30 42.57
CA MET A 290 35.55 -176.15 42.58
C MET A 290 35.64 -175.09 41.46
N ILE A 291 35.34 -175.49 40.22
CA ILE A 291 35.19 -174.59 39.05
C ILE A 291 33.79 -173.91 38.93
N PHE A 292 32.73 -174.48 39.49
CA PHE A 292 31.35 -174.17 39.08
C PHE A 292 30.71 -172.87 39.60
N VAL A 293 31.28 -172.18 40.59
CA VAL A 293 30.59 -171.08 41.29
C VAL A 293 30.70 -169.71 40.60
N VAL A 294 31.72 -169.50 39.75
CA VAL A 294 32.12 -168.16 39.29
C VAL A 294 31.21 -167.57 38.18
N LEU A 295 30.52 -168.40 37.40
CA LEU A 295 29.83 -167.98 36.18
C LEU A 295 28.45 -167.31 36.40
N SER A 296 27.82 -167.45 37.56
CA SER A 296 26.43 -167.02 37.78
C SER A 296 26.26 -165.52 38.05
N PHE A 297 27.25 -164.86 38.65
CA PHE A 297 27.11 -163.49 39.16
C PHE A 297 27.30 -162.37 38.11
N ALA A 298 27.93 -162.66 36.97
CA ALA A 298 28.36 -161.63 36.02
C ALA A 298 27.21 -160.93 35.26
N PHE A 299 26.05 -161.58 35.10
CA PHE A 299 25.00 -161.12 34.19
C PHE A 299 24.15 -159.97 34.74
N VAL A 300 23.98 -159.87 36.06
CA VAL A 300 22.98 -158.98 36.69
C VAL A 300 23.40 -157.50 36.67
N PHE A 301 24.70 -157.20 36.70
CA PHE A 301 25.19 -155.83 36.97
C PHE A 301 25.23 -154.91 35.75
N TRP A 302 25.19 -155.45 34.52
CA TRP A 302 25.39 -154.66 33.29
C TRP A 302 24.19 -153.78 32.90
N VAL A 303 22.98 -154.17 33.31
CA VAL A 303 21.71 -153.56 32.84
C VAL A 303 21.41 -152.19 33.50
N ALA A 304 22.18 -151.78 34.50
CA ALA A 304 21.73 -150.80 35.51
C ALA A 304 21.34 -149.38 35.03
N PHE A 305 22.25 -148.44 34.66
CA PHE A 305 21.86 -146.99 34.54
C PHE A 305 22.78 -145.99 33.75
N SER A 306 22.21 -144.97 33.05
CA SER A 306 22.89 -143.81 32.31
C SER A 306 21.95 -142.57 31.94
N LYS A 307 22.30 -141.22 32.00
CA LYS A 307 21.50 -139.89 31.73
C LYS A 307 22.37 -138.52 31.68
N MET A 308 22.06 -137.17 31.42
CA MET A 308 21.13 -136.17 30.68
C MET A 308 21.51 -134.58 30.78
N LYS A 309 21.14 -133.56 29.89
CA LYS A 309 21.46 -132.02 29.88
C LYS A 309 20.58 -131.00 28.97
N SER A 310 20.55 -129.59 29.06
CA SER A 310 19.88 -128.51 28.13
C SER A 310 20.00 -126.91 28.40
N VAL A 311 19.72 -125.89 27.46
CA VAL A 311 19.61 -124.31 27.58
C VAL A 311 19.15 -123.39 26.31
N ASN A 312 18.72 -122.04 26.36
CA ASN A 312 18.41 -121.03 25.19
C ASN A 312 18.07 -119.42 25.41
N LEU A 313 17.90 -118.46 24.38
CA LEU A 313 17.48 -116.93 24.46
C LEU A 313 17.19 -115.98 23.13
N THR A 314 16.76 -114.63 23.12
CA THR A 314 16.37 -113.69 21.89
C THR A 314 16.23 -112.05 21.98
N ASN A 315 15.85 -111.16 20.93
CA ASN A 315 15.96 -109.59 20.78
C ASN A 315 15.01 -108.62 19.80
N PRO A 316 15.05 -107.19 19.70
CA PRO A 316 14.07 -106.13 19.04
C PRO A 316 14.49 -104.79 18.15
N SER A 317 13.62 -103.72 17.74
CA SER A 317 13.86 -102.48 16.77
C SER A 317 12.98 -101.06 16.72
N LYS A 318 13.07 -100.00 15.77
CA LYS A 318 12.57 -98.48 15.78
C LYS A 318 12.50 -97.45 14.47
N GLU A 319 11.80 -96.21 14.39
CA GLU A 319 12.02 -94.78 13.65
C GLU A 319 10.89 -93.70 13.05
N ARG A 320 11.14 -92.44 12.40
CA ARG A 320 10.22 -91.16 12.08
C ARG A 320 10.49 -89.97 10.93
N THR A 321 9.65 -88.85 10.63
CA THR A 321 9.79 -87.57 9.64
C THR A 321 8.74 -86.30 9.78
N SER A 322 8.40 -85.09 9.09
CA SER A 322 8.63 -84.01 7.92
C SER A 322 7.68 -82.62 7.98
N VAL A 323 7.38 -81.45 7.19
CA VAL A 323 7.84 -80.33 6.14
C VAL A 323 6.79 -79.07 5.74
N ILE A 324 7.08 -77.75 5.23
CA ILE A 324 6.11 -76.50 4.89
C ILE A 324 6.52 -75.14 3.98
N GLN A 325 5.63 -74.20 3.35
CA GLN A 325 5.77 -72.69 2.78
C GLN A 325 4.48 -71.88 2.13
N SER A 326 4.19 -70.63 1.47
CA SER A 326 4.62 -69.17 0.94
C SER A 326 3.37 -68.17 0.45
N LYS A 327 3.15 -66.92 -0.23
CA LYS A 327 3.69 -65.59 -0.94
C LYS A 327 2.61 -64.42 -1.48
N VAL A 328 2.85 -63.07 -1.90
CA VAL A 328 1.86 -61.91 -2.43
C VAL A 328 2.29 -60.56 -3.33
N ILE A 329 1.42 -59.53 -3.80
CA ILE A 329 1.63 -58.17 -4.65
C ILE A 329 0.40 -57.05 -4.77
N GLN A 330 0.10 -55.78 -5.39
CA GLN A 330 0.47 -54.55 -6.35
C GLN A 330 -0.49 -53.18 -6.20
N ALA A 331 -0.78 -51.95 -6.89
CA ALA A 331 -0.54 -50.96 -8.11
C ALA A 331 -1.20 -49.41 -8.11
N GLU A 332 -1.13 -48.42 -9.13
CA GLU A 332 -1.68 -46.90 -9.26
C GLU A 332 -1.86 -46.21 -10.76
N PRO A 333 -2.05 -44.87 -11.29
CA PRO A 333 -2.26 -43.33 -11.00
C PRO A 333 -3.17 -42.28 -11.96
N ALA A 334 -3.04 -40.86 -12.07
CA ALA A 334 -3.97 -39.78 -12.78
C ALA A 334 -3.51 -38.30 -13.42
N LYS A 335 -4.39 -37.27 -13.89
CA LYS A 335 -4.21 -35.87 -14.67
C LYS A 335 -5.38 -34.70 -14.59
N GLU A 336 -5.64 -33.42 -15.16
CA GLU A 336 -5.25 -32.22 -16.13
C GLU A 336 -6.13 -30.82 -15.92
N CYS A 337 -6.37 -29.57 -16.56
CA CYS A 337 -6.01 -28.51 -17.67
C CYS A 337 -6.78 -27.02 -17.67
N PHE A 338 -6.46 -25.85 -18.41
CA PHE A 338 -7.22 -24.44 -18.51
C PHE A 338 -6.78 -23.19 -19.52
N HIS A 339 -7.59 -22.09 -19.91
CA HIS A 339 -7.22 -20.66 -20.53
C HIS A 339 -8.31 -19.44 -20.79
N GLU A 340 -7.97 -18.12 -21.13
CA GLU A 340 -8.84 -16.85 -21.55
C GLU A 340 -8.16 -15.67 -22.50
N THR A 341 -8.42 -14.33 -22.89
CA THR A 341 -9.16 -12.95 -22.58
C THR A 341 -9.16 -11.71 -23.68
N THR A 342 -9.93 -10.53 -23.59
CA THR A 342 -9.73 -9.00 -24.01
C THR A 342 -10.60 -8.13 -25.09
N SER A 343 -10.93 -6.78 -24.93
CA SER A 343 -11.37 -5.73 -25.99
C SER A 343 -11.59 -4.19 -25.59
N ILE A 344 -11.69 -3.14 -26.51
CA ILE A 344 -12.06 -1.64 -26.29
C ILE A 344 -12.24 -0.64 -27.55
N ALA A 345 -13.03 0.52 -27.55
CA ALA A 345 -13.13 1.68 -28.56
C ALA A 345 -14.21 2.85 -28.24
N HIS A 346 -14.44 4.10 -28.81
CA HIS A 346 -13.80 5.24 -29.60
C HIS A 346 -14.67 6.60 -29.81
N SER A 347 -14.22 7.76 -30.44
CA SER A 347 -14.97 9.11 -30.58
C SER A 347 -14.55 10.24 -31.66
N LYS A 348 -14.72 11.61 -31.48
CA LYS A 348 -14.22 12.88 -32.23
C LYS A 348 -15.20 13.81 -33.08
N LYS A 349 -15.05 15.17 -33.05
CA LYS A 349 -16.11 16.20 -33.38
C LYS A 349 -15.77 17.50 -34.24
N SER A 350 -16.55 18.27 -35.07
CA SER A 350 -16.31 19.77 -35.37
C SER A 350 -17.47 20.87 -35.58
N ASN A 351 -17.97 21.64 -34.55
CA ASN A 351 -18.89 22.84 -34.58
C ASN A 351 -19.12 23.70 -33.26
N ILE A 352 -19.62 23.16 -32.13
CA ILE A 352 -20.13 23.83 -30.86
C ILE A 352 -21.35 24.78 -30.91
N SER A 353 -21.14 26.09 -31.09
CA SER A 353 -21.87 27.08 -30.27
C SER A 353 -23.33 27.29 -30.67
N THR A 354 -23.63 27.09 -31.95
CA THR A 354 -24.96 27.31 -32.55
C THR A 354 -26.03 26.35 -32.01
N CYS A 355 -25.65 25.23 -31.38
CA CYS A 355 -26.59 24.28 -30.80
C CYS A 355 -26.99 24.60 -29.35
N MET A 356 -26.06 25.15 -28.55
CA MET A 356 -26.24 25.28 -27.10
C MET A 356 -27.40 26.22 -26.76
N VAL A 357 -27.56 27.29 -27.54
CA VAL A 357 -28.68 28.24 -27.47
C VAL A 357 -30.04 27.56 -27.67
N ARG A 358 -30.14 26.49 -28.46
CA ARG A 358 -31.38 25.70 -28.61
C ARG A 358 -31.65 24.77 -27.42
N LYS A 359 -30.62 24.33 -26.69
CA LYS A 359 -30.72 23.33 -25.62
C LYS A 359 -31.18 23.85 -24.27
N ARG A 360 -31.13 25.16 -24.03
CA ARG A 360 -31.65 25.82 -22.80
C ARG A 360 -33.12 25.49 -22.44
N LYS A 361 -33.94 25.00 -23.38
CA LYS A 361 -35.38 24.80 -23.16
C LYS A 361 -35.78 23.53 -22.42
N SER A 362 -34.88 22.56 -22.25
CA SER A 362 -35.14 21.36 -21.44
C SER A 362 -33.84 20.72 -20.99
N MET A 363 -33.51 20.81 -19.70
CA MET A 363 -32.40 20.05 -19.12
C MET A 363 -32.80 18.60 -18.85
N GLU A 364 -31.90 17.68 -19.15
CA GLU A 364 -32.07 16.25 -18.90
C GLU A 364 -31.77 15.92 -17.44
N ASN A 365 -32.52 14.98 -16.87
CA ASN A 365 -32.28 14.42 -15.53
C ASN A 365 -31.13 13.38 -15.54
N SER A 366 -30.01 13.74 -16.18
CA SER A 366 -28.82 12.91 -16.43
C SER A 366 -27.57 13.56 -15.83
N ILE A 367 -26.47 12.79 -15.74
CA ILE A 367 -25.14 13.27 -15.35
C ILE A 367 -24.27 13.30 -16.62
N GLY A 368 -23.78 14.47 -17.02
CA GLY A 368 -22.88 14.61 -18.16
C GLY A 368 -21.43 14.29 -17.79
N VAL A 369 -20.73 13.54 -18.64
CA VAL A 369 -19.28 13.31 -18.53
C VAL A 369 -18.61 13.66 -19.84
N VAL A 370 -17.70 14.62 -19.81
CA VAL A 370 -17.14 15.31 -20.97
C VAL A 370 -15.63 15.17 -20.95
N SER A 371 -15.05 14.54 -21.98
CA SER A 371 -13.65 14.06 -21.95
C SER A 371 -12.82 14.57 -23.13
N PHE A 372 -11.64 15.15 -22.93
CA PHE A 372 -10.82 15.69 -24.05
C PHE A 372 -9.88 14.69 -24.74
N SER A 373 -9.87 13.42 -24.34
CA SER A 373 -9.12 12.35 -25.00
C SER A 373 -9.97 11.11 -25.21
N ARG A 374 -9.80 10.45 -26.38
CA ARG A 374 -10.35 9.11 -26.66
C ARG A 374 -9.92 8.10 -25.58
N SER A 375 -8.62 8.05 -25.27
CA SER A 375 -8.01 7.02 -24.40
C SER A 375 -8.13 7.28 -22.90
N GLY A 376 -8.63 8.43 -22.47
CA GLY A 376 -9.03 8.67 -21.08
C GLY A 376 -10.52 8.43 -20.83
N SER A 377 -11.33 8.42 -21.90
CA SER A 377 -12.76 8.69 -21.77
C SER A 377 -13.52 7.64 -20.97
N ASP A 378 -13.22 6.35 -21.14
CA ASP A 378 -13.84 5.28 -20.37
C ASP A 378 -13.51 5.37 -18.87
N VAL A 379 -12.25 5.69 -18.52
CA VAL A 379 -11.81 5.94 -17.13
C VAL A 379 -12.56 7.13 -16.52
N HIS A 380 -12.77 8.20 -17.28
CA HIS A 380 -13.52 9.37 -16.81
C HIS A 380 -14.99 9.04 -16.53
N LYS A 381 -15.60 8.17 -17.36
CA LYS A 381 -16.95 7.65 -17.14
C LYS A 381 -16.99 6.73 -15.91
N GLU A 382 -16.07 5.79 -15.79
CA GLU A 382 -15.94 4.86 -14.66
C GLU A 382 -15.76 5.59 -13.33
N LEU A 383 -14.95 6.66 -13.30
CA LEU A 383 -14.79 7.51 -12.13
C LEU A 383 -16.12 8.09 -11.63
N ILE A 384 -16.95 8.66 -12.52
CA ILE A 384 -18.26 9.19 -12.12
C ILE A 384 -19.29 8.08 -11.86
N GLU A 385 -19.20 6.94 -12.53
CA GLU A 385 -20.03 5.75 -12.25
C GLU A 385 -19.72 5.15 -10.86
N SER A 386 -18.46 5.20 -10.41
CA SER A 386 -18.06 4.79 -9.06
C SER A 386 -18.64 5.70 -7.97
N VAL A 387 -18.78 7.01 -8.24
CA VAL A 387 -19.48 7.94 -7.34
C VAL A 387 -21.00 7.73 -7.42
N ARG A 388 -21.55 7.56 -8.63
CA ARG A 388 -22.99 7.31 -8.86
C ARG A 388 -23.47 6.04 -8.16
N THR A 389 -22.68 4.97 -8.14
CA THR A 389 -23.03 3.71 -7.44
C THR A 389 -22.98 3.82 -5.92
N LEU A 390 -22.17 4.73 -5.37
CA LEU A 390 -22.21 5.09 -3.94
C LEU A 390 -23.43 5.96 -3.59
N THR A 391 -23.90 6.79 -4.52
CA THR A 391 -25.17 7.53 -4.33
C THR A 391 -26.38 6.61 -4.49
N LYS A 392 -27.34 6.68 -3.56
CA LYS A 392 -28.61 5.93 -3.64
C LYS A 392 -29.63 6.58 -4.62
N LEU A 393 -29.16 7.00 -5.79
CA LEU A 393 -29.98 7.65 -6.82
C LEU A 393 -30.88 6.67 -7.58
N SER A 394 -31.92 7.19 -8.24
CA SER A 394 -32.77 6.38 -9.11
C SER A 394 -31.98 5.82 -10.30
N LYS A 395 -32.28 4.58 -10.69
CA LYS A 395 -31.70 3.93 -11.89
C LYS A 395 -31.96 4.72 -13.18
N GLU A 396 -32.99 5.56 -13.19
CA GLU A 396 -33.41 6.43 -14.30
C GLU A 396 -32.39 7.56 -14.59
N ILE A 397 -31.67 8.04 -13.57
CA ILE A 397 -30.64 9.08 -13.71
C ILE A 397 -29.41 8.42 -14.32
N HIS A 398 -29.24 8.56 -15.63
CA HIS A 398 -28.20 7.91 -16.42
C HIS A 398 -26.98 8.83 -16.65
N ILE A 399 -25.82 8.22 -16.94
CA ILE A 399 -24.59 8.96 -17.28
C ILE A 399 -24.50 9.14 -18.81
N CYS A 400 -24.56 10.40 -19.24
CA CYS A 400 -24.37 10.82 -20.63
C CYS A 400 -22.90 11.14 -20.91
N HIS A 401 -22.20 10.22 -21.58
CA HIS A 401 -20.77 10.37 -21.89
C HIS A 401 -20.53 11.03 -23.26
N SER A 402 -19.58 11.96 -23.36
CA SER A 402 -19.33 12.75 -24.59
C SER A 402 -17.88 13.18 -24.76
N VAL A 403 -17.19 12.69 -25.79
CA VAL A 403 -15.72 12.76 -25.87
C VAL A 403 -15.22 13.77 -26.91
N VAL A 404 -14.80 14.93 -26.41
CA VAL A 404 -14.38 16.16 -27.09
C VAL A 404 -12.94 16.07 -27.58
N THR A 405 -12.60 16.69 -28.73
CA THR A 405 -11.27 16.50 -29.38
C THR A 405 -11.13 17.21 -30.74
N ARG A 406 -12.26 17.65 -31.29
CA ARG A 406 -12.49 18.84 -32.11
C ARG A 406 -13.93 19.30 -31.66
N ALA A 407 -14.70 20.16 -32.34
CA ALA A 407 -15.91 20.84 -31.82
C ALA A 407 -17.39 20.24 -31.91
N GLU A 408 -17.81 19.40 -32.88
CA GLU A 408 -19.22 19.14 -33.33
C GLU A 408 -20.09 18.73 -32.16
N ASP A 409 -19.80 17.56 -31.65
CA ASP A 409 -20.48 16.89 -30.59
C ASP A 409 -20.35 17.63 -29.26
N VAL A 410 -19.84 18.86 -29.17
CA VAL A 410 -20.19 19.78 -28.07
C VAL A 410 -21.65 20.22 -28.25
N CYS A 411 -22.11 20.48 -29.48
CA CYS A 411 -23.54 20.50 -29.84
C CYS A 411 -24.27 19.23 -29.40
N LYS A 412 -23.59 18.08 -29.51
CA LYS A 412 -24.11 16.76 -29.11
C LYS A 412 -23.73 16.40 -27.65
N ILE A 413 -23.26 17.34 -26.81
CA ILE A 413 -23.31 17.18 -25.34
C ILE A 413 -24.76 17.44 -24.92
N PRO A 414 -25.43 16.51 -24.25
CA PRO A 414 -26.77 16.75 -23.72
C PRO A 414 -26.78 17.80 -22.61
N PRO A 415 -27.88 18.56 -22.43
CA PRO A 415 -28.01 19.54 -21.36
C PRO A 415 -28.34 18.85 -20.02
N SER A 416 -27.42 18.02 -19.52
CA SER A 416 -27.53 17.36 -18.22
C SER A 416 -27.55 18.38 -17.07
N LYS A 417 -28.28 18.11 -15.98
CA LYS A 417 -28.31 18.99 -14.78
C LYS A 417 -26.91 19.33 -14.25
N ILE A 418 -26.02 18.33 -14.22
CA ILE A 418 -24.64 18.42 -13.76
C ILE A 418 -23.72 17.81 -14.82
N VAL A 419 -22.59 18.44 -15.09
CA VAL A 419 -21.63 18.02 -16.14
C VAL A 419 -20.21 18.08 -15.61
N PHE A 420 -19.51 16.94 -15.67
CA PHE A 420 -18.09 16.82 -15.31
C PHE A 420 -17.21 16.91 -16.55
N VAL A 421 -16.35 17.92 -16.61
CA VAL A 421 -15.44 18.22 -17.71
C VAL A 421 -14.02 17.79 -17.34
N PHE A 422 -13.62 16.62 -17.84
CA PHE A 422 -12.36 15.94 -17.56
C PHE A 422 -11.24 16.39 -18.51
N VAL A 423 -10.20 17.00 -17.94
CA VAL A 423 -8.99 17.44 -18.62
C VAL A 423 -7.80 16.59 -18.18
N ASP A 424 -7.11 16.00 -19.15
CA ASP A 424 -5.89 15.22 -18.91
C ASP A 424 -4.67 16.08 -18.57
N ALA A 425 -3.85 15.58 -17.64
CA ALA A 425 -2.58 16.18 -17.29
C ALA A 425 -1.63 16.28 -18.49
N ASN A 426 -0.93 17.42 -18.57
CA ASN A 426 -0.09 17.77 -19.71
C ASN A 426 1.16 18.53 -19.24
N LYS A 427 2.21 18.50 -20.08
CA LYS A 427 3.54 19.07 -19.77
C LYS A 427 3.56 20.58 -19.48
N ARG A 428 2.48 21.31 -19.80
CA ARG A 428 2.33 22.76 -19.55
C ARG A 428 1.44 23.09 -18.33
N HIS A 429 0.86 22.08 -17.67
CA HIS A 429 -0.09 22.24 -16.56
C HIS A 429 -1.31 23.14 -16.87
N ILE A 430 -1.75 23.13 -18.14
CA ILE A 430 -2.93 23.88 -18.61
C ILE A 430 -4.18 23.07 -18.31
N ILE A 431 -5.16 23.67 -17.64
CA ILE A 431 -6.47 23.04 -17.40
C ILE A 431 -7.45 23.50 -18.49
N LEU A 432 -7.75 24.80 -18.53
CA LEU A 432 -8.41 25.48 -19.64
C LEU A 432 -7.41 26.48 -20.25
N GLU A 433 -7.47 26.71 -21.56
CA GLU A 433 -6.55 27.62 -22.24
C GLU A 433 -6.93 29.09 -22.04
N ASP A 434 -5.98 29.93 -21.62
CA ASP A 434 -6.16 31.39 -21.57
C ASP A 434 -6.08 31.98 -22.99
N PRO A 435 -7.17 32.58 -23.53
CA PRO A 435 -7.19 33.13 -24.89
C PRO A 435 -6.20 34.28 -25.13
N ASN A 436 -5.63 34.86 -24.07
CA ASN A 436 -4.62 35.92 -24.15
C ASN A 436 -3.18 35.38 -24.19
N GLN A 437 -2.95 34.10 -23.88
CA GLN A 437 -1.62 33.51 -23.72
C GLN A 437 -1.39 32.23 -24.54
N GLU A 438 -2.46 31.53 -24.95
CA GLU A 438 -2.35 30.15 -25.42
C GLU A 438 -3.06 29.92 -26.77
N ILE A 439 -2.38 29.19 -27.67
CA ILE A 439 -2.89 28.93 -29.02
C ILE A 439 -3.87 27.76 -28.99
N GLY A 440 -5.14 28.08 -29.27
CA GLY A 440 -6.28 27.17 -29.14
C GLY A 440 -7.04 27.42 -27.84
N GLY A 441 -8.38 27.51 -27.90
CA GLY A 441 -9.25 27.79 -26.75
C GLY A 441 -10.20 26.65 -26.42
N PHE A 442 -9.87 25.42 -26.80
CA PHE A 442 -10.89 24.40 -27.05
C PHE A 442 -11.56 23.84 -25.78
N ARG A 443 -10.81 23.76 -24.67
CA ARG A 443 -11.36 23.32 -23.38
C ARG A 443 -12.15 24.45 -22.72
N GLY A 444 -11.64 25.68 -22.79
CA GLY A 444 -12.37 26.89 -22.37
C GLY A 444 -13.72 27.02 -23.06
N GLN A 445 -13.72 27.07 -24.40
CA GLN A 445 -14.93 27.11 -25.23
C GLN A 445 -15.92 25.98 -24.91
N THR A 446 -15.44 24.78 -24.57
CA THR A 446 -16.32 23.68 -24.16
C THR A 446 -16.97 23.94 -22.80
N VAL A 447 -16.20 24.40 -21.79
CA VAL A 447 -16.74 24.75 -20.46
C VAL A 447 -17.73 25.90 -20.56
N ASP A 448 -17.37 26.99 -21.26
CA ASP A 448 -18.22 28.16 -21.40
C ASP A 448 -19.52 27.82 -22.15
N ALA A 449 -19.45 27.00 -23.20
CA ALA A 449 -20.62 26.50 -23.94
C ALA A 449 -21.55 25.59 -23.10
N ILE A 450 -21.01 24.87 -22.10
CA ILE A 450 -21.83 24.07 -21.16
C ILE A 450 -22.45 24.96 -20.07
N LYS A 451 -21.69 25.94 -19.53
CA LYS A 451 -22.23 26.99 -18.65
C LYS A 451 -23.35 27.78 -19.36
N GLU A 452 -23.21 28.03 -20.66
CA GLU A 452 -24.26 28.62 -21.48
C GLU A 452 -25.52 27.77 -21.55
N MET A 453 -25.46 26.43 -21.55
CA MET A 453 -26.67 25.59 -21.51
C MET A 453 -27.47 25.71 -20.21
N GLY A 454 -26.86 26.24 -19.13
CA GLY A 454 -27.46 26.33 -17.79
C GLY A 454 -27.15 25.13 -16.89
N CYS A 455 -26.26 24.24 -17.30
CA CYS A 455 -25.78 23.10 -16.51
C CYS A 455 -24.89 23.56 -15.35
N ASP A 456 -24.90 22.83 -14.23
CA ASP A 456 -23.83 22.91 -13.23
C ASP A 456 -22.56 22.22 -13.79
N VAL A 457 -21.40 22.88 -13.72
CA VAL A 457 -20.19 22.45 -14.44
C VAL A 457 -19.01 22.26 -13.50
N PHE A 458 -18.60 21.02 -13.31
CA PHE A 458 -17.36 20.67 -12.62
C PHE A 458 -16.21 20.52 -13.63
N VAL A 459 -15.04 21.08 -13.34
CA VAL A 459 -13.80 20.85 -14.11
C VAL A 459 -12.87 19.94 -13.31
N VAL A 460 -12.47 18.81 -13.89
CA VAL A 460 -11.69 17.76 -13.22
C VAL A 460 -10.36 17.57 -13.94
N TYR A 461 -9.25 17.91 -13.30
CA TYR A 461 -7.91 17.76 -13.85
C TYR A 461 -7.29 16.42 -13.40
N VAL A 462 -7.19 15.46 -14.33
CA VAL A 462 -6.86 14.06 -14.01
C VAL A 462 -5.47 13.64 -14.48
N ARG A 463 -4.95 12.54 -13.91
CA ARG A 463 -3.60 12.01 -14.18
C ARG A 463 -2.47 12.97 -13.78
N ASP A 464 -2.77 13.87 -12.84
CA ASP A 464 -1.78 14.75 -12.21
C ASP A 464 -1.08 14.04 -11.03
N LYS A 465 -0.41 14.78 -10.13
CA LYS A 465 0.16 14.19 -8.92
C LYS A 465 -0.92 13.73 -7.95
N ALA A 466 -0.56 12.83 -7.04
CA ALA A 466 -1.39 12.52 -5.88
C ALA A 466 -1.74 13.81 -5.10
N LEU A 467 -2.94 13.83 -4.55
CA LEU A 467 -3.49 14.97 -3.82
C LEU A 467 -3.32 14.76 -2.31
N ASP A 468 -2.98 15.83 -1.59
CA ASP A 468 -2.98 15.84 -0.13
C ASP A 468 -4.43 15.78 0.39
N ASP A 469 -4.69 14.97 1.42
CA ASP A 469 -6.06 14.67 1.83
C ASP A 469 -6.82 15.90 2.39
N GLY A 470 -8.15 15.89 2.26
CA GLY A 470 -9.01 17.03 2.60
C GLY A 470 -9.02 18.20 1.60
N SER A 471 -8.28 18.11 0.48
CA SER A 471 -8.33 19.11 -0.61
C SER A 471 -9.25 18.66 -1.76
N LEU A 472 -9.81 19.63 -2.52
CA LEU A 472 -10.50 19.33 -3.79
C LEU A 472 -9.55 19.34 -4.99
N TYR A 473 -8.56 20.23 -5.01
CA TYR A 473 -7.53 20.31 -6.06
C TYR A 473 -6.16 20.66 -5.46
N HIS A 474 -5.08 20.32 -6.17
CA HIS A 474 -3.71 20.45 -5.66
C HIS A 474 -3.25 21.92 -5.71
N PRO A 475 -2.81 22.54 -4.59
CA PRO A 475 -2.44 23.95 -4.54
C PRO A 475 -1.35 24.42 -5.54
N ARG A 476 -0.61 23.49 -6.16
CA ARG A 476 0.36 23.82 -7.23
C ARG A 476 -0.28 24.32 -8.53
N LEU A 477 -1.57 24.09 -8.73
CA LEU A 477 -2.32 24.44 -9.94
C LEU A 477 -2.70 25.94 -9.96
N THR A 478 -1.68 26.79 -9.91
CA THR A 478 -1.81 28.27 -9.85
C THR A 478 -2.53 28.89 -11.06
N SER A 479 -2.72 28.12 -12.15
CA SER A 479 -3.59 28.48 -13.28
C SER A 479 -5.06 28.65 -12.87
N ILE A 480 -5.54 27.93 -11.85
CA ILE A 480 -6.91 28.04 -11.33
C ILE A 480 -7.20 29.45 -10.81
N GLN A 481 -6.23 30.08 -10.13
CA GLN A 481 -6.36 31.43 -9.57
C GLN A 481 -6.13 32.55 -10.59
N ARG A 482 -5.73 32.21 -11.83
CA ARG A 482 -5.40 33.19 -12.90
C ARG A 482 -6.42 33.20 -14.02
N HIS A 483 -6.94 32.03 -14.39
CA HIS A 483 -7.89 31.88 -15.48
C HIS A 483 -9.32 32.14 -14.97
N HIS A 484 -9.92 33.28 -15.36
CA HIS A 484 -11.25 33.75 -14.95
C HIS A 484 -12.32 32.65 -14.76
N THR A 485 -12.56 31.81 -15.78
CA THR A 485 -13.56 30.72 -15.69
C THR A 485 -13.21 29.66 -14.63
N LEU A 486 -11.94 29.37 -14.37
CA LEU A 486 -11.51 28.44 -13.32
C LEU A 486 -11.64 29.07 -11.93
N THR A 487 -11.30 30.35 -11.77
CA THR A 487 -11.49 31.07 -10.49
C THR A 487 -12.97 31.07 -10.10
N SER A 488 -13.83 31.47 -11.04
CA SER A 488 -15.30 31.43 -10.88
C SER A 488 -15.85 30.05 -10.52
N LEU A 489 -15.16 28.97 -10.90
CA LEU A 489 -15.55 27.60 -10.55
C LEU A 489 -14.94 27.16 -9.22
N SER A 490 -13.70 27.54 -8.89
CA SER A 490 -13.09 27.22 -7.59
C SER A 490 -13.85 27.87 -6.43
N ASP A 491 -14.32 29.10 -6.61
CA ASP A 491 -15.12 29.84 -5.62
C ASP A 491 -16.45 29.14 -5.28
N THR A 492 -16.93 28.26 -6.18
CA THR A 492 -18.13 27.43 -6.03
C THR A 492 -17.83 25.94 -5.75
N ASN A 493 -16.57 25.60 -5.41
CA ASN A 493 -16.07 24.23 -5.22
C ASN A 493 -16.27 23.31 -6.44
N ARG A 494 -16.29 23.88 -7.65
CA ARG A 494 -16.51 23.20 -8.93
C ARG A 494 -15.21 22.84 -9.69
N VAL A 495 -14.05 22.93 -9.04
CA VAL A 495 -12.76 22.49 -9.61
C VAL A 495 -12.18 21.37 -8.74
N LEU A 496 -11.80 20.26 -9.39
CA LEU A 496 -11.12 19.13 -8.75
C LEU A 496 -9.80 18.80 -9.48
N SER A 497 -8.87 18.15 -8.78
CA SER A 497 -7.75 17.46 -9.44
C SER A 497 -7.46 16.12 -8.77
N LEU A 498 -7.05 15.12 -9.55
CA LEU A 498 -6.73 13.78 -9.06
C LEU A 498 -5.65 13.09 -9.91
N ASN A 499 -5.05 12.04 -9.35
CA ASN A 499 -4.11 11.18 -10.07
C ASN A 499 -4.88 10.11 -10.87
N THR A 500 -5.24 8.99 -10.24
CA THR A 500 -5.98 7.88 -10.86
C THR A 500 -7.43 7.77 -10.39
N THR A 501 -7.70 8.13 -9.14
CA THR A 501 -9.00 8.00 -8.46
C THR A 501 -9.28 9.22 -7.59
N PHE A 502 -10.56 9.47 -7.28
CA PHE A 502 -10.96 10.46 -6.29
C PHE A 502 -10.50 10.05 -4.89
N SER A 503 -10.03 11.00 -4.08
CA SER A 503 -9.78 10.77 -2.64
C SER A 503 -11.08 10.50 -1.87
N GLU A 504 -10.99 10.02 -0.63
CA GLU A 504 -12.15 9.79 0.22
C GLU A 504 -12.99 11.06 0.39
N TYR A 505 -12.33 12.16 0.76
CA TYR A 505 -12.92 13.50 0.84
C TYR A 505 -13.61 13.95 -0.47
N GLN A 506 -12.96 13.72 -1.63
CA GLN A 506 -13.56 14.07 -2.92
C GLN A 506 -14.79 13.21 -3.25
N ARG A 507 -14.78 11.91 -2.93
CA ARG A 507 -15.95 11.03 -3.14
C ARG A 507 -17.13 11.49 -2.29
N ASP A 508 -16.92 11.72 -0.99
CA ASP A 508 -18.00 12.13 -0.08
C ASP A 508 -18.61 13.49 -0.46
N PHE A 509 -17.78 14.44 -0.86
CA PHE A 509 -18.21 15.72 -1.41
C PHE A 509 -19.08 15.55 -2.67
N LEU A 510 -18.63 14.74 -3.64
CA LEU A 510 -19.38 14.51 -4.88
C LEU A 510 -20.66 13.69 -4.65
N VAL A 511 -20.64 12.72 -3.73
CA VAL A 511 -21.83 11.97 -3.30
C VAL A 511 -22.88 12.92 -2.72
N LYS A 512 -22.48 13.90 -1.92
CA LYS A 512 -23.36 14.94 -1.36
C LYS A 512 -23.93 15.86 -2.43
N GLU A 513 -23.09 16.39 -3.33
CA GLU A 513 -23.55 17.32 -4.39
C GLU A 513 -24.48 16.64 -5.41
N LEU A 514 -24.23 15.37 -5.75
CA LEU A 514 -25.15 14.58 -6.57
C LEU A 514 -26.48 14.33 -5.85
N GLN A 515 -26.46 13.99 -4.56
CA GLN A 515 -27.69 13.85 -3.77
C GLN A 515 -28.48 15.17 -3.72
N ASN A 516 -27.82 16.30 -3.48
CA ASN A 516 -28.45 17.63 -3.51
C ASN A 516 -29.13 17.91 -4.87
N THR A 517 -28.38 17.74 -5.97
CA THR A 517 -28.82 18.05 -7.34
C THR A 517 -30.05 17.25 -7.78
N PHE A 518 -30.12 15.97 -7.38
CA PHE A 518 -31.19 15.08 -7.86
C PHE A 518 -32.33 14.90 -6.85
N ASN A 519 -32.08 14.89 -5.53
CA ASN A 519 -33.15 14.70 -4.53
C ASN A 519 -34.04 15.95 -4.40
N CYS A 520 -33.50 17.16 -4.52
CA CYS A 520 -34.30 18.39 -4.50
C CYS A 520 -35.33 18.46 -5.65
N SER A 521 -35.16 17.66 -6.72
CA SER A 521 -36.15 17.55 -7.79
C SER A 521 -37.33 16.61 -7.50
N LYS A 522 -37.39 15.98 -6.32
CA LYS A 522 -38.60 15.33 -5.80
C LYS A 522 -39.44 16.22 -4.89
N THR A 523 -38.82 17.21 -4.25
CA THR A 523 -39.52 18.25 -3.46
C THR A 523 -40.00 19.36 -4.38
N GLY A 524 -41.02 19.08 -5.19
CA GLY A 524 -41.72 20.09 -5.97
C GLY A 524 -42.54 21.01 -5.07
N ILE A 525 -41.91 22.05 -4.55
CA ILE A 525 -42.59 23.22 -3.97
C ILE A 525 -42.29 24.40 -4.90
N ILE A 526 -43.35 24.87 -5.55
CA ILE A 526 -43.42 26.13 -6.33
C ILE A 526 -44.23 27.11 -5.47
#